data_AF-A0A1G4MFJ5-F1
#
_entry.id   AF-A0A1G4MFJ5-F1
#
_cell.length_a   1.000
_cell.length_b   1.000
_cell.length_c   1.000
_cell.angle_alpha   90.00
_cell.angle_beta   90.00
_cell.angle_gamma   90.00
#
_symmetry.space_group_name_H-M   'P 1'
#
loop_
_entity.id
_entity.type
_entity.pdbx_description
1 polymer ?
#
loop_
_entity_poly.entity_id
_entity_poly.type
_entity_poly.pdbx_seq_one_letter_code
_entity_poly.pdbx_strand_id
1 'polypeptide(L)'
;MSEPSHELLLQFLKDFTNLDLIPASLTPALGYFYTAIARDEDLRQQASNKCSQVLEDLTSHSAEVVKRCSQFYEVLSAHVPPPFPNLIIGQVDVNGTTDMPVLSPHQHLTNLIIEDIDVTQYISD
;
A
#
# COMPACT_ATOMS: atom_id res chain seq x y z
N MET A 1 -20.27 18.31 -0.28
CA MET A 1 -19.04 18.54 -1.09
C MET A 1 -19.33 18.00 -2.46
N SER A 2 -19.16 18.81 -3.51
CA SER A 2 -19.31 18.35 -4.90
C SER A 2 -18.19 17.36 -5.22
N GLU A 3 -18.49 16.27 -5.92
CA GLU A 3 -17.46 15.32 -6.35
C GLU A 3 -16.49 15.99 -7.34
N PRO A 4 -15.18 15.71 -7.25
CA PRO A 4 -14.20 16.26 -8.18
C PRO A 4 -14.50 15.79 -9.60
N SER A 5 -14.31 16.67 -10.58
CA SER A 5 -14.45 16.32 -11.99
C SER A 5 -13.45 15.24 -12.37
N HIS A 6 -13.86 14.32 -13.27
CA HIS A 6 -13.02 13.26 -13.80
C HIS A 6 -11.65 13.75 -14.29
N GLU A 7 -11.60 14.90 -14.99
CA GLU A 7 -10.34 15.50 -15.49
C GLU A 7 -9.38 15.86 -14.34
N LEU A 8 -9.91 16.39 -13.24
CA LEU A 8 -9.13 16.72 -12.05
C LEU A 8 -8.59 15.46 -11.35
N LEU A 9 -9.40 14.39 -11.29
CA LEU A 9 -8.96 13.10 -10.75
C LEU A 9 -7.86 12.47 -11.61
N LEU A 10 -7.99 12.55 -12.93
CA LEU A 10 -6.96 12.08 -13.86
C LEU A 10 -5.66 12.87 -13.71
N GLN A 11 -5.76 14.20 -13.59
CA GLN A 11 -4.58 15.04 -13.37
C GLN A 11 -3.92 14.72 -12.03
N PHE A 12 -4.72 14.59 -10.97
CA PHE A 12 -4.22 14.15 -9.67
C PHE A 12 -3.49 12.79 -9.78
N LEU A 13 -4.04 11.82 -10.50
CA LEU A 13 -3.43 10.51 -10.68
C LEU A 13 -2.07 10.57 -11.40
N LYS A 14 -1.87 11.55 -12.29
CA LYS A 14 -0.59 11.78 -12.94
C LYS A 14 0.44 12.34 -11.96
N ASP A 15 0.03 13.25 -11.07
CA ASP A 15 0.95 14.07 -10.28
C ASP A 15 1.09 13.64 -8.81
N PHE A 16 0.26 12.74 -8.27
CA PHE A 16 0.29 12.44 -6.82
C PHE A 16 1.58 11.80 -6.29
N THR A 17 2.38 11.21 -7.19
CA THR A 17 3.72 10.68 -6.88
C THR A 17 4.82 11.74 -7.00
N ASN A 18 4.51 12.93 -7.51
CA ASN A 18 5.46 14.03 -7.65
C ASN A 18 5.45 14.86 -6.34
N LEU A 19 6.53 14.76 -5.57
CA LEU A 19 6.66 15.45 -4.28
C LEU A 19 6.89 16.96 -4.40
N ASP A 20 7.34 17.45 -5.55
CA ASP A 20 7.47 18.89 -5.81
C ASP A 20 6.10 19.55 -6.06
N LEU A 21 5.18 18.80 -6.68
CA LEU A 21 3.81 19.27 -6.95
C LEU A 21 2.88 19.06 -5.76
N ILE A 22 3.00 17.90 -5.11
CA ILE A 22 2.19 17.54 -3.94
C ILE A 22 3.15 17.20 -2.79
N PRO A 23 3.49 18.17 -1.93
CA PRO A 23 4.39 17.97 -0.81
C PRO A 23 3.91 16.88 0.15
N ALA A 24 4.85 16.19 0.82
CA ALA A 24 4.56 15.14 1.81
C ALA A 24 3.59 15.61 2.92
N SER A 25 3.61 16.89 3.27
CA SER A 25 2.71 17.48 4.26
C SER A 25 1.23 17.40 3.88
N LEU A 26 0.91 17.27 2.58
CA LEU A 26 -0.45 17.15 2.08
C LEU A 26 -0.93 15.69 1.94
N THR A 27 -0.05 14.71 2.17
CA THR A 27 -0.39 13.27 2.09
C THR A 27 -1.66 12.89 2.89
N PRO A 28 -1.89 13.39 4.13
CA PRO A 28 -3.11 13.07 4.88
C PRO A 28 -4.41 13.55 4.21
N ALA A 29 -4.33 14.59 3.37
CA ALA A 29 -5.49 15.15 2.67
C ALA A 29 -5.83 14.41 1.36
N LEU A 30 -4.98 13.47 0.91
CA LEU A 30 -5.15 12.78 -0.37
C LEU A 30 -6.24 11.71 -0.36
N GLY A 31 -6.64 11.23 0.83
CA GLY A 31 -7.61 10.15 0.97
C GLY A 31 -8.96 10.42 0.31
N TYR A 32 -9.37 11.68 0.22
CA TYR A 32 -10.58 12.07 -0.51
C TYR A 32 -10.47 11.75 -2.01
N PHE A 33 -9.33 12.10 -2.64
CA PHE A 33 -9.08 11.83 -4.05
C PHE A 33 -8.91 10.33 -4.32
N TYR A 34 -8.28 9.60 -3.40
CA TYR A 34 -8.16 8.14 -3.51
C TYR A 34 -9.53 7.46 -3.53
N THR A 35 -10.43 7.88 -2.64
CA THR A 35 -11.79 7.34 -2.58
C THR A 35 -12.59 7.70 -3.84
N ALA A 36 -12.44 8.93 -4.35
CA ALA A 36 -13.12 9.35 -5.57
C ALA A 36 -12.63 8.56 -6.79
N ILE A 37 -11.32 8.30 -6.91
CA ILE A 37 -10.74 7.49 -7.98
C ILE A 37 -11.16 6.02 -7.87
N ALA A 38 -11.21 5.46 -6.67
CA ALA A 38 -11.60 4.06 -6.47
C ALA A 38 -13.04 3.74 -6.90
N ARG A 39 -13.91 4.76 -7.05
CA ARG A 39 -15.30 4.63 -7.53
C ARG A 39 -15.41 4.61 -9.06
N ASP A 40 -14.41 5.14 -9.76
CA ASP A 40 -14.37 5.18 -11.23
C ASP A 40 -13.55 3.97 -11.72
N GLU A 41 -14.13 3.12 -12.55
CA GLU A 41 -13.49 1.87 -12.96
C GLU A 41 -12.21 2.09 -13.78
N ASP A 42 -12.23 3.06 -14.69
CA ASP A 42 -11.10 3.39 -15.56
C ASP A 42 -9.95 3.99 -14.73
N LEU A 43 -10.26 4.99 -13.90
CA LEU A 43 -9.25 5.62 -13.06
C LEU A 43 -8.72 4.67 -11.98
N ARG A 44 -9.57 3.79 -11.43
CA ARG A 44 -9.15 2.75 -10.48
C ARG A 44 -8.14 1.80 -11.12
N GLN A 45 -8.38 1.36 -12.35
CA GLN A 45 -7.46 0.46 -13.05
C GLN A 45 -6.12 1.14 -13.36
N GLN A 46 -6.16 2.39 -13.82
CA GLN A 46 -4.94 3.19 -14.02
C GLN A 46 -4.17 3.39 -12.70
N ALA A 47 -4.87 3.68 -11.61
CA ALA A 47 -4.26 3.87 -10.30
C ALA A 47 -3.64 2.58 -9.74
N SER A 48 -4.30 1.45 -9.92
CA SER A 48 -3.79 0.14 -9.53
C SER A 48 -2.49 -0.17 -10.25
N ASN A 49 -2.47 -0.06 -11.59
CA ASN A 49 -1.28 -0.32 -12.40
C ASN A 49 -0.09 0.58 -11.98
N LYS A 50 -0.36 1.87 -11.78
CA LYS A 50 0.68 2.83 -11.37
C LYS A 50 1.24 2.52 -9.99
N CYS A 51 0.39 2.20 -9.02
CA CYS A 51 0.84 1.86 -7.67
C CYS A 51 1.58 0.51 -7.65
N SER A 52 1.13 -0.49 -8.41
CA SER A 52 1.82 -1.78 -8.54
C SER A 52 3.25 -1.61 -9.05
N GLN A 53 3.45 -0.81 -10.11
CA GLN A 53 4.79 -0.53 -10.64
C GLN A 53 5.72 0.10 -9.59
N VAL A 54 5.20 1.03 -8.78
CA VAL A 54 5.97 1.66 -7.69
C VAL A 54 6.31 0.65 -6.59
N LEU A 55 5.38 -0.27 -6.28
CA LEU A 55 5.55 -1.27 -5.23
C LEU A 55 6.43 -2.45 -5.68
N GLU A 56 6.53 -2.71 -6.98
CA GLU A 56 7.44 -3.71 -7.56
C GLU A 56 8.91 -3.21 -7.54
N ASP A 57 9.14 -1.90 -7.68
CA ASP A 57 10.48 -1.29 -7.68
C ASP A 57 10.68 -0.29 -6.53
N LEU A 58 10.63 -0.80 -5.30
CA LEU A 58 10.74 0.01 -4.08
C LEU A 58 12.03 0.83 -3.99
N THR A 59 13.13 0.32 -4.55
CA THR A 59 14.46 0.95 -4.45
C THR A 59 14.62 2.17 -5.34
N SER A 60 13.83 2.29 -6.40
CA SER A 60 13.88 3.42 -7.34
C SER A 60 12.99 4.59 -6.92
N HIS A 61 12.25 4.45 -5.81
CA HIS A 61 11.28 5.43 -5.36
C HIS A 61 11.56 5.92 -3.94
N SER A 62 11.15 7.16 -3.65
CA SER A 62 11.23 7.69 -2.29
C SER A 62 10.25 6.98 -1.36
N ALA A 63 10.61 6.87 -0.07
CA ALA A 63 9.77 6.24 0.94
C ALA A 63 8.36 6.87 1.02
N GLU A 64 8.24 8.17 0.78
CA GLU A 64 6.95 8.87 0.77
C GLU A 64 6.09 8.49 -0.44
N VAL A 65 6.70 8.30 -1.61
CA VAL A 65 5.99 7.83 -2.82
C VAL A 65 5.50 6.40 -2.63
N VAL A 66 6.35 5.53 -2.08
CA VAL A 66 5.96 4.16 -1.70
C VAL A 66 4.79 4.19 -0.71
N LYS A 67 4.88 5.00 0.36
CA LYS A 67 3.81 5.15 1.35
C LYS A 67 2.48 5.59 0.72
N ARG A 68 2.51 6.58 -0.18
CA ARG A 68 1.31 7.04 -0.90
C ARG A 68 0.70 5.94 -1.74
N CYS A 69 1.51 5.21 -2.49
CA CYS A 69 1.05 4.09 -3.31
C CYS A 69 0.50 2.94 -2.46
N SER A 70 1.12 2.61 -1.32
CA SER A 70 0.59 1.62 -0.39
C SER A 70 -0.79 2.01 0.16
N GLN A 71 -0.92 3.25 0.65
CA GLN A 71 -2.19 3.78 1.16
C GLN A 71 -3.28 3.82 0.07
N PHE A 72 -2.91 4.19 -1.14
CA PHE A 72 -3.86 4.23 -2.25
C PHE A 72 -4.28 2.80 -2.63
N TYR A 73 -3.34 1.85 -2.67
CA TYR A 73 -3.62 0.45 -2.96
C TYR A 73 -4.59 -0.19 -1.96
N GLU A 74 -4.51 0.16 -0.67
CA GLU A 74 -5.50 -0.26 0.34
C GLU A 74 -6.91 0.22 -0.01
N VAL A 75 -7.06 1.49 -0.41
CA VAL A 75 -8.35 2.07 -0.80
C VAL A 75 -8.91 1.43 -2.08
N LEU A 76 -8.04 1.17 -3.06
CA LEU A 76 -8.41 0.49 -4.31
C LEU A 76 -8.87 -0.95 -4.02
N SER A 77 -8.16 -1.66 -3.15
CA SER A 77 -8.45 -3.05 -2.77
C SER A 77 -9.75 -3.17 -1.96
N ALA A 78 -10.09 -2.17 -1.14
CA ALA A 78 -11.37 -2.14 -0.42
C ALA A 78 -12.59 -2.02 -1.35
N HIS A 79 -12.42 -1.50 -2.57
CA HIS A 79 -13.46 -1.40 -3.60
C HIS A 79 -13.46 -2.58 -4.58
N VAL A 80 -12.56 -3.56 -4.37
CA VAL A 80 -12.53 -4.83 -5.09
C VAL A 80 -13.07 -5.90 -4.12
N PRO A 81 -14.09 -6.70 -4.48
CA PRO A 81 -14.43 -7.87 -3.68
C PRO A 81 -13.18 -8.76 -3.57
N PRO A 82 -12.71 -9.10 -2.36
CA PRO A 82 -11.36 -9.62 -2.18
C PRO A 82 -11.16 -10.91 -2.98
N PRO A 83 -10.14 -10.99 -3.87
CA PRO A 83 -9.78 -12.25 -4.52
C PRO A 83 -9.04 -13.21 -3.57
N PHE A 84 -8.55 -12.71 -2.43
CA PHE A 84 -7.85 -13.51 -1.42
C PHE A 84 -8.31 -13.11 0.00
N PRO A 85 -9.12 -13.93 0.69
CA PRO A 85 -9.69 -13.58 1.99
C PRO A 85 -8.70 -13.57 3.17
N ASN A 86 -7.40 -13.80 2.95
CA ASN A 86 -6.42 -14.09 4.01
C ASN A 86 -5.21 -13.14 4.07
N LEU A 87 -5.19 -12.05 3.29
CA LEU A 87 -4.08 -11.09 3.32
C LEU A 87 -4.34 -10.04 4.42
N ILE A 88 -3.70 -10.20 5.58
CA ILE A 88 -3.65 -9.17 6.61
C ILE A 88 -2.50 -8.22 6.25
N ILE A 89 -2.83 -7.04 5.74
CA ILE A 89 -1.87 -5.94 5.57
C ILE A 89 -1.66 -5.31 6.94
N GLY A 90 -0.52 -5.60 7.58
CA GLY A 90 -0.15 -4.98 8.84
C GLY A 90 0.26 -3.52 8.61
N GLN A 91 -0.49 -2.56 9.15
CA GLN A 91 -0.07 -1.17 9.22
C GLN A 91 1.10 -1.05 10.22
N VAL A 92 2.33 -0.98 9.71
CA VAL A 92 3.51 -0.73 10.56
C VAL A 92 3.65 0.77 10.78
N ASP A 93 3.20 1.22 11.95
CA ASP A 93 3.42 2.58 12.44
C ASP A 93 4.89 2.72 12.89
N VAL A 94 5.75 3.26 12.03
CA VAL A 94 7.14 3.62 12.37
C VAL A 94 7.16 5.03 12.94
N ASN A 95 6.54 5.23 14.09
CA ASN A 95 6.74 6.45 14.87
C ASN A 95 6.58 6.19 16.37
N GLY A 96 7.68 5.82 17.03
CA GLY A 96 7.68 5.64 18.48
C GLY A 96 8.86 4.87 19.04
N THR A 97 10.09 5.31 18.79
CA THR A 97 11.14 5.09 19.80
C THR A 97 10.73 5.87 21.05
N THR A 98 10.34 5.17 22.13
CA THR A 98 10.92 5.23 23.48
C THR A 98 9.98 4.49 24.47
N ASP A 99 10.61 3.61 25.25
CA ASP A 99 10.17 3.01 26.53
C ASP A 99 9.21 1.82 26.56
N MET A 100 9.75 0.75 27.16
CA MET A 100 9.23 -0.61 27.32
C MET A 100 8.21 -0.68 28.48
N PRO A 101 7.45 -1.78 28.61
CA PRO A 101 7.91 -2.76 29.58
C PRO A 101 7.89 -4.18 29.02
N VAL A 102 8.94 -4.92 29.36
CA VAL A 102 9.14 -6.34 29.11
C VAL A 102 7.85 -7.12 29.39
N LEU A 103 7.20 -7.60 28.33
CA LEU A 103 6.15 -8.60 28.42
C LEU A 103 6.83 -9.97 28.41
N SER A 104 6.57 -10.72 29.49
CA SER A 104 7.12 -12.02 29.85
C SER A 104 7.12 -13.05 28.70
N PRO A 105 8.11 -13.97 28.65
CA PRO A 105 8.34 -14.91 27.53
C PRO A 105 7.31 -16.06 27.40
N HIS A 106 6.11 -15.92 27.99
CA HIS A 106 5.11 -16.98 27.99
C HIS A 106 3.72 -16.39 27.80
N GLN A 107 3.31 -16.16 26.55
CA GLN A 107 1.93 -16.38 26.11
C GLN A 107 1.79 -16.18 24.58
N HIS A 108 1.60 -17.32 23.91
CA HIS A 108 1.02 -17.49 22.57
C HIS A 108 1.87 -17.14 21.33
N LEU A 109 3.05 -17.76 21.24
CA LEU A 109 3.60 -18.22 19.96
C LEU A 109 2.91 -19.53 19.55
N THR A 110 1.65 -19.48 19.14
CA THR A 110 0.96 -20.66 18.61
C THR A 110 0.43 -20.31 17.23
N ASN A 111 1.25 -20.63 16.23
CA ASN A 111 1.02 -20.61 14.76
C ASN A 111 1.98 -19.72 13.96
N LEU A 112 3.26 -19.74 14.30
CA LEU A 112 4.30 -19.56 13.29
C LEU A 112 4.55 -20.94 12.66
N ILE A 113 4.00 -21.18 11.47
CA ILE A 113 4.57 -22.16 10.56
C ILE A 113 5.57 -21.37 9.72
N ILE A 114 6.83 -21.42 10.12
CA ILE A 114 7.94 -21.02 9.26
C ILE A 114 8.23 -22.24 8.41
N GLU A 115 7.80 -22.25 7.15
CA GLU A 115 8.34 -23.19 6.17
C GLU A 115 9.68 -22.64 5.70
N ASP A 116 10.75 -23.25 6.23
CA ASP A 116 12.12 -23.14 5.73
C ASP A 116 12.15 -23.77 4.34
N ILE A 117 12.35 -22.96 3.29
CA ILE A 117 12.49 -23.49 1.93
C ILE A 117 13.94 -23.98 1.79
N ASP A 118 14.18 -25.23 2.17
CA ASP A 118 15.40 -25.96 1.84
C ASP A 118 15.38 -26.24 0.32
N VAL A 119 16.16 -25.48 -0.45
CA VAL A 119 16.31 -25.72 -1.89
C VAL A 119 17.23 -26.92 -2.08
N THR A 120 16.70 -28.12 -1.83
CA THR A 120 17.37 -29.37 -2.17
C THR A 120 17.04 -29.76 -3.61
N GLN A 121 18.12 -29.96 -4.37
CA GLN A 121 18.17 -30.28 -5.79
C GLN A 121 17.29 -31.48 -6.16
N TYR A 122 16.61 -31.40 -7.30
CA TYR A 122 16.15 -32.60 -8.01
C TYR A 122 16.69 -32.60 -9.44
N ILE A 123 17.61 -33.54 -9.69
CA ILE A 123 18.13 -33.95 -10.99
C ILE A 123 17.24 -35.10 -11.48
N SER A 124 17.02 -35.19 -12.80
CA SER A 124 16.99 -36.39 -13.69
C SER A 124 15.95 -36.16 -14.79
N ASP A 125 16.22 -36.37 -16.07
CA ASP A 125 17.11 -37.33 -16.76
C ASP A 125 18.12 -36.66 -17.70
#